data_AF-A0AAJ3QSF3-F1
#
_entry.id   AF-A0AAJ3QSF3-F1
#
_cell.length_a   1.000
_cell.length_b   1.000
_cell.length_c   1.000
_cell.angle_alpha   90.00
_cell.angle_beta   90.00
_cell.angle_gamma   90.00
#
_symmetry.space_group_name_H-M   'P 1'
#
loop_
_entity.id
_entity.type
_entity.pdbx_description
1 polymer ?
#
loop_
_entity_poly.entity_id
_entity_poly.type
_entity_poly.pdbx_seq_one_letter_code
_entity_poly.pdbx_strand_id
1 'polypeptide(L)'
;MGQILVDTNIISVAYLPDPPHWIWEWLEELPRGSLAVSWITIYETEYGIRNVQRNNPQKAIELLAWFQEFLASQMVHPEMDVTAARVLGTMAAHPPLKHFFFTPEKKDRYGRSIKQDRVNLGCDPMLAALSIAHQFPIATLNPADFCLIHQHFPLPGVYDPRADVWHVEPSVGWHFGEPANDDVSSSRWPQPGRRP
;
A
#
# COMPACT_ATOMS: atom_id res chain seq x y z
N MET A 1 -0.15 -15.26 14.18
CA MET A 1 0.86 -14.28 13.73
C MET A 1 0.09 -13.19 13.00
N GLY A 2 0.16 -11.94 13.47
CA GLY A 2 -0.59 -10.84 12.86
C GLY A 2 0.02 -10.45 11.51
N GLN A 3 -0.83 -10.12 10.54
CA GLN A 3 -0.41 -9.53 9.27
C GLN A 3 -0.76 -8.04 9.21
N ILE A 4 0.06 -7.28 8.46
CA ILE A 4 -0.19 -5.87 8.14
C ILE A 4 -0.22 -5.67 6.62
N LEU A 5 -1.27 -5.01 6.12
CA LEU A 5 -1.43 -4.67 4.72
C LEU A 5 -0.60 -3.45 4.38
N VAL A 6 0.24 -3.55 3.34
CA VAL A 6 1.05 -2.43 2.88
C VAL A 6 0.34 -1.62 1.79
N ASP A 7 0.32 -0.31 1.97
CA ASP A 7 -0.08 0.67 0.97
C ASP A 7 1.01 0.84 -0.12
N THR A 8 0.58 1.18 -1.34
CA THR A 8 1.44 1.41 -2.51
C THR A 8 2.49 2.49 -2.27
N ASN A 9 2.18 3.51 -1.46
CA ASN A 9 3.13 4.60 -1.20
C ASN A 9 4.40 4.14 -0.46
N ILE A 10 4.33 3.08 0.36
CA ILE A 10 5.50 2.50 1.02
C ILE A 10 6.39 1.81 -0.01
N ILE A 11 5.81 0.97 -0.88
CA ILE A 11 6.56 0.31 -1.97
C ILE A 11 7.22 1.34 -2.88
N SER A 12 6.50 2.43 -3.18
CA SER A 12 7.02 3.53 -4.00
C SER A 12 8.22 4.22 -3.35
N VAL A 13 8.24 4.35 -2.02
CA VAL A 13 9.38 4.89 -1.26
C VAL A 13 10.54 3.90 -1.22
N ALA A 14 10.28 2.60 -1.05
CA ALA A 14 11.32 1.56 -1.03
C ALA A 14 12.09 1.50 -2.34
N TYR A 15 11.43 1.86 -3.44
CA TYR A 15 12.02 1.87 -4.77
C TYR A 15 12.84 3.14 -5.11
N LEU A 16 12.79 4.20 -4.29
CA LEU A 16 13.52 5.43 -4.60
C LEU A 16 15.01 5.15 -4.89
N PRO A 17 15.69 5.93 -5.76
CA PRO A 17 17.12 5.75 -6.01
C PRO A 17 18.00 5.80 -4.76
N ASP A 18 17.54 6.57 -3.77
CA ASP A 18 18.10 6.68 -2.44
C ASP A 18 16.93 6.55 -1.44
N PRO A 19 16.48 5.31 -1.14
CA PRO A 19 15.37 5.09 -0.24
C PRO A 19 15.82 5.43 1.19
N PRO A 20 14.96 6.10 1.99
CA PRO A 20 15.33 6.48 3.34
C PRO A 20 15.57 5.24 4.21
N HIS A 21 16.57 5.29 5.09
CA HIS A 21 17.03 4.09 5.81
C HIS A 21 15.93 3.37 6.60
N TRP A 22 15.03 4.13 7.22
CA TRP A 22 13.94 3.63 8.06
C TRP A 22 13.07 2.58 7.34
N ILE A 23 12.94 2.63 6.01
CA ILE A 23 12.08 1.69 5.31
C ILE A 23 12.66 0.28 5.31
N TRP A 24 13.98 0.16 5.24
CA TRP A 24 14.66 -1.13 5.29
C TRP A 24 14.75 -1.64 6.71
N GLU A 25 15.04 -0.77 7.67
CA GLU A 25 14.99 -1.12 9.10
C GLU A 25 13.61 -1.70 9.44
N TRP A 26 12.53 -0.99 9.09
CA TRP A 26 11.17 -1.46 9.33
C TRP A 26 10.86 -2.79 8.61
N LEU A 27 11.20 -2.93 7.33
CA LEU A 27 10.97 -4.18 6.59
C LEU A 27 11.77 -5.36 7.13
N GLU A 28 12.99 -5.13 7.65
CA GLU A 28 13.85 -6.16 8.24
C GLU A 28 13.40 -6.59 9.64
N GLU A 29 12.73 -5.71 10.39
CA GLU A 29 12.18 -6.00 11.72
C GLU A 29 10.88 -6.82 11.67
N LEU A 30 10.17 -6.80 10.55
CA LEU A 30 8.92 -7.54 10.39
C LEU A 30 9.17 -9.07 10.39
N PRO A 31 8.47 -9.84 11.26
CA PRO A 31 8.53 -11.30 11.22
C PRO A 31 8.14 -11.84 9.84
N ARG A 32 8.71 -12.99 9.44
CA ARG A 32 8.39 -13.56 8.13
C ARG A 32 6.91 -13.81 7.98
N GLY A 33 6.34 -13.50 6.82
CA GLY A 33 4.91 -13.70 6.56
C GLY A 33 3.98 -12.73 7.31
N SER A 34 4.50 -11.71 7.98
CA SER A 34 3.69 -10.64 8.57
C SER A 34 3.33 -9.53 7.57
N LEU A 35 4.16 -9.31 6.55
CA LEU A 35 3.85 -8.33 5.49
C LEU A 35 2.82 -8.92 4.52
N ALA A 36 1.69 -8.24 4.37
CA ALA A 36 0.66 -8.58 3.40
C ALA A 36 0.64 -7.56 2.24
N VAL A 37 0.73 -8.05 1.01
CA VAL A 37 0.71 -7.22 -0.21
C VAL A 37 -0.53 -7.56 -1.03
N SER A 38 -1.45 -6.60 -1.09
CA SER A 38 -2.72 -6.77 -1.77
C SER A 38 -2.59 -6.71 -3.30
N TRP A 39 -3.56 -7.29 -4.01
CA TRP A 39 -3.65 -7.13 -5.46
C TRP A 39 -3.84 -5.66 -5.89
N ILE A 40 -4.43 -4.82 -5.03
CA ILE A 40 -4.60 -3.37 -5.26
C ILE A 40 -3.23 -2.69 -5.28
N THR A 41 -2.40 -3.00 -4.29
CA THR A 41 -1.03 -2.51 -4.17
C THR A 41 -0.18 -2.93 -5.38
N ILE A 42 -0.35 -4.19 -5.83
CA ILE A 42 0.31 -4.70 -7.04
C ILE A 42 -0.17 -3.96 -8.28
N TYR A 43 -1.49 -3.81 -8.43
CA TYR A 43 -2.10 -3.10 -9.54
C TYR A 43 -1.58 -1.65 -9.65
N GLU A 44 -1.56 -0.90 -8.55
CA GLU A 44 -1.11 0.50 -8.57
C GLU A 44 0.39 0.61 -8.88
N THR A 45 1.20 -0.28 -8.31
CA THR A 45 2.63 -0.34 -8.59
C THR A 45 2.88 -0.63 -10.06
N GLU A 46 2.25 -1.69 -10.60
CA GLU A 46 2.36 -2.08 -12.01
C GLU A 46 1.90 -0.93 -12.94
N TYR A 47 0.76 -0.30 -12.65
CA TYR A 47 0.27 0.86 -13.40
C TYR A 47 1.28 2.02 -13.42
N GLY A 48 1.88 2.33 -12.27
CA GLY A 48 2.94 3.33 -12.16
C GLY A 48 4.15 3.00 -13.03
N ILE A 49 4.60 1.74 -13.03
CA ILE A 49 5.72 1.27 -13.84
C ILE A 49 5.41 1.38 -15.34
N ARG A 50 4.21 0.96 -15.77
CA ARG A 50 3.79 1.07 -17.18
C ARG A 50 3.66 2.53 -17.65
N ASN A 51 3.32 3.45 -16.75
CA ASN A 51 3.36 4.87 -17.06
C ASN A 51 4.80 5.39 -17.26
N VAL A 52 5.75 4.96 -16.44
CA VAL A 52 7.18 5.29 -16.62
C VAL A 52 7.69 4.74 -17.95
N GLN A 53 7.29 3.52 -18.34
CA GLN A 53 7.72 2.85 -19.57
C GLN A 53 7.47 3.69 -20.83
N ARG A 54 6.42 4.52 -20.86
CA ARG A 54 6.09 5.40 -22.00
C ARG A 54 7.19 6.42 -22.31
N ASN A 55 7.89 6.90 -21.28
CA ASN A 55 8.90 7.96 -21.41
C ASN A 55 10.33 7.46 -21.13
N ASN A 56 10.48 6.41 -20.33
CA ASN A 56 11.76 5.84 -19.96
C ASN A 56 11.67 4.29 -19.87
N PRO A 57 11.75 3.58 -21.01
CA PRO A 57 11.68 2.13 -21.05
C PRO A 57 12.76 1.44 -20.20
N GLN A 58 13.98 2.00 -20.16
CA GLN A 58 15.09 1.42 -19.39
C GLN A 58 14.79 1.44 -17.89
N LYS A 59 14.32 2.58 -17.37
CA LYS A 59 13.90 2.70 -15.96
C LYS A 59 12.73 1.76 -15.64
N ALA A 60 11.81 1.56 -16.57
CA ALA A 60 10.71 0.61 -16.37
C ALA A 60 11.19 -0.84 -16.28
N ILE A 61 12.23 -1.24 -17.04
CA ILE A 61 12.84 -2.58 -16.91
C ILE A 61 13.46 -2.76 -15.53
N GLU A 62 14.22 -1.76 -15.04
CA GLU A 62 14.79 -1.78 -13.68
C GLU A 62 13.70 -1.88 -12.61
N LEU A 63 12.61 -1.12 -12.76
CA LEU A 63 11.42 -1.15 -11.90
C LEU A 63 10.78 -2.54 -11.86
N LEU A 64 10.56 -3.15 -13.03
CA LEU A 64 9.92 -4.47 -13.12
C LEU A 64 10.79 -5.57 -12.49
N ALA A 65 12.10 -5.53 -12.74
CA ALA A 65 13.02 -6.51 -12.16
C ALA A 65 13.01 -6.43 -10.62
N TRP A 66 13.13 -5.22 -10.08
CA TRP A 66 13.04 -5.00 -8.63
C TRP A 66 11.70 -5.44 -8.06
N PHE A 67 10.59 -5.10 -8.72
CA PHE A 67 9.26 -5.43 -8.23
C PHE A 67 8.98 -6.93 -8.29
N GLN A 68 9.51 -7.63 -9.29
CA GLN A 68 9.47 -9.09 -9.37
C GLN A 68 10.24 -9.73 -8.21
N GLU A 69 11.43 -9.23 -7.88
CA GLU A 69 12.19 -9.69 -6.70
C GLU A 69 11.45 -9.40 -5.39
N PHE A 70 10.82 -8.23 -5.30
CA PHE A 70 10.01 -7.86 -4.14
C PHE A 70 8.87 -8.86 -3.97
N LEU A 71 8.07 -9.12 -5.01
CA LEU A 71 6.94 -10.08 -4.95
C LEU A 71 7.38 -11.54 -4.74
N ALA A 72 8.62 -11.89 -5.08
CA ALA A 72 9.17 -13.22 -4.80
C ALA A 72 9.60 -13.39 -3.33
N SER A 73 9.57 -12.32 -2.52
CA SER A 73 9.90 -12.40 -1.09
C SER A 73 8.77 -13.04 -0.27
N GLN A 74 9.05 -13.33 1.00
CA GLN A 74 8.12 -14.06 1.89
C GLN A 74 7.00 -13.15 2.41
N MET A 75 6.01 -12.87 1.55
CA MET A 75 4.81 -12.07 1.87
C MET A 75 3.52 -12.88 1.74
N VAL A 76 2.46 -12.36 2.35
CA VAL A 76 1.10 -12.90 2.23
C VAL A 76 0.32 -12.10 1.19
N HIS A 77 -0.38 -12.80 0.30
CA HIS A 77 -1.30 -12.17 -0.64
C HIS A 77 -2.75 -12.43 -0.20
N PRO A 78 -3.44 -11.44 0.39
CA PRO A 78 -4.84 -11.60 0.78
C PRO A 78 -5.71 -11.86 -0.46
N GLU A 79 -6.70 -12.75 -0.31
CA GLU A 79 -7.66 -13.04 -1.37
C GLU A 79 -8.59 -11.85 -1.63
N MET A 80 -9.00 -11.68 -2.88
CA MET A 80 -10.11 -10.80 -3.20
C MET A 80 -11.42 -11.51 -2.86
N ASP A 81 -12.02 -11.14 -1.72
CA ASP A 81 -13.21 -11.83 -1.21
C ASP A 81 -14.51 -11.01 -1.33
N VAL A 82 -15.64 -11.71 -1.17
CA VAL A 82 -17.00 -11.16 -1.26
C VAL A 82 -17.30 -10.15 -0.15
N THR A 83 -16.72 -10.33 1.04
CA THR A 83 -16.91 -9.42 2.17
C THR A 83 -16.29 -8.06 1.88
N ALA A 84 -15.05 -8.01 1.40
CA ALA A 84 -14.36 -6.80 0.98
C ALA A 84 -15.16 -6.07 -0.11
N ALA A 85 -15.66 -6.80 -1.12
CA ALA A 85 -16.47 -6.21 -2.18
C ALA A 85 -17.76 -5.54 -1.66
N ARG A 86 -18.44 -6.16 -0.69
CA ARG A 86 -19.65 -5.59 -0.07
C ARG A 86 -19.35 -4.35 0.78
N VAL A 87 -18.26 -4.35 1.53
CA VAL A 87 -17.79 -3.19 2.30
C VAL A 87 -17.46 -2.04 1.35
N LEU A 88 -16.71 -2.30 0.28
CA LEU A 88 -16.36 -1.31 -0.73
C LEU A 88 -17.60 -0.71 -1.40
N GLY A 89 -18.60 -1.53 -1.72
CA GLY A 89 -19.87 -1.04 -2.28
C GLY A 89 -20.60 -0.06 -1.35
N THR A 90 -20.52 -0.30 -0.05
CA THR A 90 -21.10 0.59 0.97
C THR A 90 -20.28 1.87 1.10
N MET A 91 -18.94 1.79 1.07
CA MET A 91 -18.05 2.96 1.04
C MET A 91 -18.30 3.83 -0.19
N ALA A 92 -18.46 3.24 -1.37
CA ALA A 92 -18.72 3.96 -2.62
C ALA A 92 -20.06 4.72 -2.61
N ALA A 93 -21.06 4.20 -1.89
CA ALA A 93 -22.35 4.86 -1.70
C ALA A 93 -22.32 5.93 -0.59
N HIS A 94 -21.29 5.95 0.26
CA HIS A 94 -21.23 6.82 1.44
C HIS A 94 -20.79 8.25 1.07
N PRO A 95 -21.63 9.28 1.26
CA PRO A 95 -21.34 10.64 0.77
C PRO A 95 -19.99 11.24 1.18
N PRO A 96 -19.53 11.10 2.44
CA PRO A 96 -18.20 11.58 2.85
C PRO A 96 -17.03 10.99 2.06
N LEU A 97 -17.16 9.76 1.53
CA LEU A 97 -16.09 9.05 0.82
C LEU A 97 -16.17 9.17 -0.69
N LYS A 98 -17.19 9.85 -1.24
CA LYS A 98 -17.39 9.97 -2.71
C LYS A 98 -16.18 10.53 -3.45
N HIS A 99 -15.40 11.40 -2.81
CA HIS A 99 -14.23 12.02 -3.41
C HIS A 99 -13.13 11.01 -3.78
N PHE A 100 -13.06 9.86 -3.10
CA PHE A 100 -12.15 8.77 -3.46
C PHE A 100 -12.53 8.08 -4.79
N PHE A 101 -13.78 8.18 -5.24
CA PHE A 101 -14.27 7.51 -6.45
C PHE A 101 -14.48 8.46 -7.62
N PHE A 102 -14.09 9.72 -7.47
CA PHE A 102 -14.24 10.74 -8.49
C PHE A 102 -12.88 11.22 -8.96
N THR A 103 -12.75 11.39 -10.28
CA THR A 103 -11.62 12.08 -10.88
C THR A 103 -12.03 13.53 -11.11
N PRO A 104 -11.57 14.50 -10.28
CA PRO A 104 -11.96 15.88 -10.45
C PRO A 104 -11.46 16.43 -11.77
N GLU A 105 -12.31 17.21 -12.45
CA GLU A 105 -11.89 17.97 -13.63
C GLU A 105 -10.80 18.96 -13.25
N LYS A 106 -9.60 18.81 -13.83
CA LYS A 106 -8.54 19.79 -13.69
C LYS A 106 -8.70 20.89 -14.74
N LYS A 107 -8.60 22.14 -14.33
CA LYS A 107 -8.60 23.31 -15.23
C LYS A 107 -7.24 23.97 -15.27
N ASP A 108 -6.85 24.49 -16.42
CA ASP A 108 -5.65 25.32 -16.55
C ASP A 108 -5.87 26.73 -15.98
N ARG A 109 -4.82 27.57 -15.98
CA ARG A 109 -4.88 28.97 -15.53
C ARG A 109 -5.82 29.85 -16.37
N TYR A 110 -6.31 29.36 -17.49
CA TYR A 110 -7.25 30.03 -18.40
C TYR A 110 -8.66 29.42 -18.34
N GLY A 111 -8.92 28.50 -17.40
CA GLY A 111 -10.22 27.87 -17.21
C GLY A 111 -10.54 26.74 -18.19
N ARG A 112 -9.59 26.28 -19.00
CA ARG A 112 -9.79 25.18 -19.96
C ARG A 112 -9.63 23.85 -19.27
N SER A 113 -10.52 22.91 -19.57
CA SER A 113 -10.44 21.54 -19.09
C SER A 113 -9.17 20.87 -19.58
N ILE A 114 -8.35 20.40 -18.65
CA ILE A 114 -7.18 19.58 -18.92
C ILE A 114 -7.64 18.13 -18.92
N LYS A 115 -7.36 17.42 -20.00
CA LYS A 115 -7.62 15.98 -20.07
C LYS A 115 -6.84 15.28 -18.96
N GLN A 116 -7.55 14.58 -18.09
CA GLN A 116 -6.95 13.79 -17.02
C GLN A 116 -6.84 12.35 -17.48
N ASP A 117 -5.61 11.90 -17.72
CA ASP A 117 -5.37 10.50 -18.11
C ASP A 117 -5.35 9.55 -16.89
N ARG A 118 -5.31 10.10 -15.67
CA ARG A 118 -5.39 9.32 -14.42
C ARG A 118 -6.85 9.17 -14.02
N VAL A 119 -7.31 7.93 -13.95
CA VAL A 119 -8.60 7.56 -13.35
C VAL A 119 -8.38 7.28 -11.87
N ASN A 120 -9.19 7.91 -11.01
CA ASN A 120 -9.25 7.56 -9.60
C ASN A 120 -10.14 6.33 -9.42
N LEU A 121 -9.55 5.20 -9.07
CA LEU A 121 -10.28 3.95 -8.88
C LEU A 121 -10.80 3.77 -7.45
N GLY A 122 -10.45 4.66 -6.51
CA GLY A 122 -10.75 4.48 -5.10
C GLY A 122 -9.90 3.39 -4.46
N CYS A 123 -8.60 3.38 -4.75
CA CYS A 123 -7.66 2.39 -4.21
C CYS A 123 -7.59 2.42 -2.67
N ASP A 124 -7.63 3.60 -2.02
CA ASP A 124 -7.63 3.66 -0.55
C ASP A 124 -8.88 3.02 0.06
N PRO A 125 -10.12 3.32 -0.40
CA PRO A 125 -11.29 2.54 -0.01
C PRO A 125 -11.22 1.05 -0.35
N MET A 126 -10.62 0.66 -1.48
CA MET A 126 -10.43 -0.75 -1.82
C MET A 126 -9.53 -1.46 -0.81
N LEU A 127 -8.41 -0.84 -0.45
CA LEU A 127 -7.46 -1.36 0.54
C LEU A 127 -8.09 -1.39 1.94
N ALA A 128 -8.82 -0.34 2.31
CA ALA A 128 -9.58 -0.27 3.56
C ALA A 128 -10.65 -1.35 3.66
N ALA A 129 -11.40 -1.60 2.60
CA ALA A 129 -12.41 -2.65 2.57
C ALA A 129 -11.78 -4.05 2.73
N LEU A 130 -10.62 -4.28 2.10
CA LEU A 130 -9.86 -5.51 2.25
C LEU A 130 -9.30 -5.68 3.67
N SER A 131 -8.77 -4.60 4.25
CA SER A 131 -8.32 -4.54 5.64
C SER A 131 -9.43 -4.95 6.61
N ILE A 132 -10.64 -4.41 6.44
CA ILE A 132 -11.80 -4.77 7.25
C ILE A 132 -12.18 -6.25 7.06
N ALA A 133 -12.16 -6.76 5.82
CA ALA A 133 -12.54 -8.14 5.54
C ALA A 133 -11.58 -9.16 6.16
N HIS A 134 -10.27 -8.89 6.11
CA HIS A 134 -9.22 -9.78 6.62
C HIS A 134 -8.81 -9.49 8.07
N GLN A 135 -9.29 -8.39 8.66
CA GLN A 135 -8.86 -7.89 9.97
C GLN A 135 -7.35 -7.61 10.04
N PHE A 136 -6.77 -7.14 8.94
CA PHE A 136 -5.35 -6.75 8.87
C PHE A 136 -5.23 -5.24 8.99
N PRO A 137 -4.46 -4.70 9.95
CA PRO A 137 -4.13 -3.29 9.96
C PRO A 137 -3.44 -2.83 8.67
N ILE A 138 -3.44 -1.52 8.41
CA ILE A 138 -2.84 -0.93 7.21
C ILE A 138 -1.58 -0.16 7.62
N ALA A 139 -0.44 -0.44 6.96
CA ALA A 139 0.73 0.40 6.96
C ALA A 139 0.66 1.39 5.79
N THR A 140 0.77 2.69 6.07
CA THR A 140 0.65 3.75 5.06
C THR A 140 1.45 5.00 5.44
N LEU A 141 1.99 5.70 4.44
CA LEU A 141 2.58 7.04 4.61
C LEU A 141 1.56 8.18 4.43
N ASN A 142 0.29 7.84 4.20
CA ASN A 142 -0.82 8.77 4.05
C ASN A 142 -1.97 8.44 5.03
N PRO A 143 -1.73 8.50 6.35
CA PRO A 143 -2.70 8.06 7.35
C PRO A 143 -4.00 8.88 7.34
N ALA A 144 -3.98 10.12 6.83
CA ALA A 144 -5.13 11.02 6.84
C ALA A 144 -6.35 10.43 6.08
N ASP A 145 -6.12 9.83 4.91
CA ASP A 145 -7.20 9.25 4.10
C ASP A 145 -7.83 8.03 4.79
N PHE A 146 -7.00 7.18 5.40
CA PHE A 146 -7.48 6.03 6.17
C PHE A 146 -8.15 6.44 7.49
N CYS A 147 -7.68 7.52 8.13
CA CYS A 147 -8.37 8.09 9.30
C CYS A 147 -9.75 8.65 8.93
N LEU A 148 -9.89 9.28 7.76
CA LEU A 148 -11.19 9.72 7.25
C LEU A 148 -12.12 8.53 6.96
N ILE A 149 -11.60 7.44 6.40
CA ILE A 149 -12.36 6.21 6.22
C ILE A 149 -12.77 5.62 7.58
N HIS A 150 -11.84 5.56 8.54
CA HIS A 150 -12.05 5.00 9.89
C HIS A 150 -13.21 5.68 10.64
N GLN A 151 -13.41 6.99 10.47
CA GLN A 151 -14.54 7.74 11.06
C GLN A 151 -15.91 7.19 10.65
N HIS A 152 -15.99 6.45 9.55
CA HIS A 152 -17.23 5.91 9.00
C HIS A 152 -17.23 4.37 8.94
N PHE A 153 -16.06 3.76 8.79
CA PHE A 153 -15.86 2.32 8.65
C PHE A 153 -14.67 1.91 9.54
N PRO A 154 -14.91 1.38 10.75
CA PRO A 154 -13.85 1.06 11.69
C PRO A 154 -12.79 0.14 11.09
N LEU A 155 -11.61 0.69 10.89
CA LEU A 155 -10.43 -0.05 10.46
C LEU A 155 -9.80 -0.82 11.63
N PRO A 156 -9.24 -2.02 11.38
CA PRO A 156 -8.59 -2.84 12.39
C PRO A 156 -7.22 -2.31 12.85
N GLY A 157 -6.74 -1.21 12.26
CA GLY A 157 -5.54 -0.48 12.67
C GLY A 157 -4.95 0.31 11.49
N VAL A 158 -4.27 1.42 11.78
CA VAL A 158 -3.57 2.26 10.79
C VAL A 158 -2.24 2.70 11.38
N TYR A 159 -1.15 2.33 10.72
CA TYR A 159 0.22 2.54 11.17
C TYR A 159 1.02 3.35 10.14
N ASP A 160 1.73 4.39 10.60
CA ASP A 160 2.73 5.10 9.81
C ASP A 160 4.13 4.59 10.20
N PRO A 161 4.79 3.75 9.37
CA PRO A 161 6.10 3.19 9.68
C PRO A 161 7.24 4.22 9.67
N ARG A 162 7.05 5.38 9.01
CA ARG A 162 8.05 6.45 9.02
C ARG A 162 8.06 7.18 10.36
N ALA A 163 6.89 7.35 10.98
CA ALA A 163 6.75 8.04 12.26
C ALA A 163 6.79 7.06 13.45
N ASP A 164 6.68 5.76 13.19
CA ASP A 164 6.45 4.71 14.19
C ASP A 164 5.23 5.00 15.08
N VAL A 165 4.09 5.33 14.43
CA VAL A 165 2.86 5.74 15.12
C VAL A 165 1.65 4.98 14.61
N TRP A 166 0.85 4.49 15.55
CA TRP A 166 -0.51 4.04 15.29
C TRP A 166 -1.48 5.23 15.30
N HIS A 167 -2.04 5.55 14.14
CA HIS A 167 -3.11 6.55 14.01
C HIS A 167 -4.48 5.98 14.38
N VAL A 168 -4.63 4.66 14.22
CA VAL A 168 -5.74 3.87 14.72
C VAL A 168 -5.11 2.66 15.38
N GLU A 169 -5.31 2.50 16.68
CA GLU A 169 -4.77 1.37 17.43
C GLU A 169 -5.33 0.04 16.90
N PRO A 170 -4.51 -1.02 16.84
CA PRO A 170 -4.99 -2.32 16.41
C PRO A 170 -5.92 -2.94 17.47
N SER A 171 -6.67 -3.96 17.06
CA SER A 171 -7.56 -4.68 17.98
C SER A 171 -6.78 -5.32 19.14
N VAL A 172 -7.41 -5.38 20.32
CA VAL A 172 -6.77 -5.94 21.53
C VAL A 172 -6.29 -7.37 21.26
N GLY A 173 -5.01 -7.62 21.53
CA GLY A 173 -4.38 -8.92 21.29
C GLY A 173 -3.81 -9.11 19.88
N TRP A 174 -3.90 -8.11 19.01
CA TRP A 174 -3.15 -8.10 17.76
C TRP A 174 -1.67 -7.80 18.02
N HIS A 175 -0.79 -8.66 17.50
CA HIS A 175 0.66 -8.46 17.47
C HIS A 175 1.26 -9.30 16.33
N PHE A 176 2.43 -8.91 15.84
CA PHE A 176 3.12 -9.60 14.73
C PHE A 176 3.55 -11.04 15.05
N GLY A 177 3.40 -11.53 16.29
CA GLY A 177 3.98 -12.80 16.75
C GLY A 177 5.46 -12.65 17.12
N GLU A 178 6.04 -13.64 17.80
CA GLU A 178 7.49 -13.70 18.00
C GLU A 178 8.17 -14.23 16.72
N PRO A 179 9.34 -13.69 16.32
CA PRO A 179 10.12 -14.26 15.23
C PRO A 179 10.43 -15.74 15.51
N ALA A 180 10.23 -16.62 14.54
CA ALA A 180 10.55 -18.03 14.68
C ALA A 180 12.07 -18.25 14.54
N ASN A 181 12.63 -19.30 15.18
CA ASN A 181 14.07 -19.57 15.16
C ASN A 181 14.67 -19.81 13.75
N ASP A 182 13.85 -19.99 12.72
CA ASP A 182 14.23 -20.11 11.32
C ASP A 182 14.21 -18.76 10.55
N ASP A 183 13.77 -17.68 11.19
CA ASP A 183 13.85 -16.30 10.68
C ASP A 183 15.29 -15.79 10.57
N VAL A 184 16.26 -16.54 11.10
CA VAL A 184 17.71 -16.22 11.10
C VAL A 184 18.34 -16.27 9.69
N SER A 185 17.65 -16.82 8.68
CA SER A 185 18.08 -16.63 7.29
C SER A 185 17.62 -15.27 6.80
N SER A 186 18.56 -14.34 6.58
CA SER A 186 18.27 -12.99 6.13
C SER A 186 17.45 -13.03 4.84
N SER A 187 16.14 -12.81 4.93
CA SER A 187 15.30 -12.50 3.78
C SER A 187 15.81 -11.15 3.27
N ARG A 188 16.80 -11.14 2.37
CA ARG A 188 17.33 -9.90 1.84
C ARG A 188 16.26 -9.30 0.95
N TRP A 189 15.59 -8.27 1.44
CA TRP A 189 14.76 -7.43 0.60
C TRP A 189 15.63 -6.87 -0.54
N PRO A 190 15.06 -6.71 -1.76
CA PRO A 190 15.81 -6.20 -2.89
C PRO A 190 16.13 -4.72 -2.64
N GLN A 191 17.26 -4.41 -2.01
CA GLN A 191 17.69 -3.02 -1.86
C GLN A 191 18.02 -2.49 -3.27
N PRO A 192 17.45 -1.35 -3.70
CA PRO A 192 17.86 -0.70 -4.94
C PRO A 192 19.37 -0.52 -4.89
N GLY A 193 20.09 -1.11 -5.85
CA GLY A 193 21.54 -0.96 -5.91
C GLY A 193 21.89 0.53 -5.92
N ARG A 194 22.82 0.94 -5.04
CA ARG A 194 23.38 2.31 -5.07
C ARG A 194 23.81 2.57 -6.51
N ARG A 195 23.10 3.47 -7.19
CA ARG A 195 23.53 3.92 -8.51
C ARG A 195 24.91 4.57 -8.34
N PRO A 196 25.90 4.21 -9.18
CA PRO A 196 27.20 4.88 -9.17
C PRO A 196 27.06 6.37 -9.49
#